data_AF-A0A914XR98-F1
#
_entry.id   AF-A0A914XR98-F1
#
_cell.length_a   1.000
_cell.length_b   1.000
_cell.length_c   1.000
_cell.angle_alpha   90.00
_cell.angle_beta   90.00
_cell.angle_gamma   90.00
#
_symmetry.space_group_name_H-M   'P 1'
#
loop_
_entity.id
_entity.type
_entity.pdbx_description
1 polymer ?
#
loop_
_entity_poly.entity_id
_entity_poly.type
_entity_poly.pdbx_seq_one_letter_code
_entity_poly.pdbx_strand_id
1 'polypeptide(L)'
;MYRINQLEKAMNKEEPANSLPHQKHSSTLEQTSRITPEQRAIITDTFRMMEEDSRRNGINIFVRLFSEFPNYKDIWPQFQGITDSSLMGAAELHKHAVVYMHGLHTIIGSIDDDHTLAEQLRKIAQAHLRWGVRKFHVQ
;
A
#
# COMPACT_ATOMS: atom_id res chain seq x y z
N MET A 1 -60.27 -12.75 -25.31
CA MET A 1 -59.01 -13.53 -25.18
C MET A 1 -57.81 -12.61 -25.41
N TYR A 2 -57.47 -11.59 -24.61
CA TYR A 2 -57.34 -11.42 -23.15
C TYR A 2 -56.26 -12.26 -22.46
N ARG A 3 -55.19 -12.66 -23.18
CA ARG A 3 -54.05 -13.37 -22.56
C ARG A 3 -52.69 -13.12 -23.22
N ILE A 4 -52.43 -11.90 -23.69
CA ILE A 4 -51.05 -11.48 -24.08
C ILE A 4 -50.66 -10.10 -23.47
N ASN A 5 -51.59 -9.34 -22.86
CA ASN A 5 -51.26 -8.09 -22.14
C ASN A 5 -50.98 -8.27 -20.63
N GLN A 6 -50.66 -9.50 -20.19
CA GLN A 6 -50.35 -9.82 -18.78
C GLN A 6 -48.86 -10.12 -18.55
N LEU A 7 -48.02 -10.06 -19.59
CA LEU A 7 -46.57 -10.27 -19.46
C LEU A 7 -45.76 -8.96 -19.53
N GLU A 8 -46.26 -7.90 -20.15
CA GLU A 8 -45.60 -6.58 -20.13
C GLU A 8 -45.88 -5.78 -18.86
N LYS A 9 -46.94 -6.11 -18.12
CA LYS A 9 -47.28 -5.46 -16.84
C LYS A 9 -46.56 -6.06 -15.62
N ALA A 10 -45.66 -7.03 -15.85
CA ALA A 10 -44.79 -7.61 -14.83
C ALA A 10 -43.38 -6.99 -14.81
N MET A 11 -43.05 -6.08 -15.74
CA MET A 11 -41.73 -5.43 -15.82
C MET A 11 -41.65 -4.03 -15.21
N ASN A 12 -42.73 -3.53 -14.58
CA ASN A 12 -42.70 -2.26 -13.85
C ASN A 12 -43.39 -2.42 -12.48
N LYS A 13 -42.62 -2.89 -11.50
CA LYS A 13 -42.78 -2.51 -10.11
C LYS A 13 -41.40 -2.16 -9.56
N GLU A 14 -41.11 -0.87 -9.55
CA GLU A 14 -40.13 -0.28 -8.65
C GLU A 14 -40.61 -0.49 -7.21
N GLU A 15 -39.74 -0.96 -6.32
CA GLU A 15 -39.32 -0.22 -5.13
C GLU A 15 -38.21 -0.94 -4.34
N PRO A 16 -37.44 -0.22 -3.51
CA PRO A 16 -35.99 -0.37 -3.43
C PRO A 16 -35.53 -0.87 -2.04
N ALA A 17 -34.43 -1.63 -2.02
CA ALA A 17 -33.58 -1.85 -0.85
C ALA A 17 -32.39 -2.69 -1.35
N ASN A 18 -31.13 -2.38 -1.12
CA ASN A 18 -30.54 -1.75 0.03
C ASN A 18 -29.19 -1.20 -0.42
N SER A 19 -29.08 0.13 -0.48
CA SER A 19 -27.80 0.82 -0.53
C SER A 19 -27.08 0.52 0.79
N LEU A 20 -26.19 -0.47 0.76
CA LEU A 20 -25.08 -0.52 1.71
C LEU A 20 -24.37 0.83 1.62
N PRO A 21 -23.96 1.45 2.74
CA PRO A 21 -23.24 2.70 2.67
C PRO A 21 -21.99 2.45 1.83
N HIS A 22 -21.99 2.96 0.61
CA HIS A 22 -20.81 3.07 -0.21
C HIS A 22 -19.87 3.91 0.65
N GLN A 23 -18.94 3.25 1.34
CA GLN A 23 -17.83 3.94 1.99
C GLN A 23 -17.22 4.78 0.88
N LYS A 24 -17.40 6.10 0.96
CA LYS A 24 -16.76 7.06 0.07
C LYS A 24 -15.27 6.90 0.31
N HIS A 25 -14.64 6.00 -0.44
CA HIS A 25 -13.19 5.95 -0.50
C HIS A 25 -12.77 7.22 -1.23
N SER A 26 -12.35 8.21 -0.44
CA SER A 26 -11.68 9.40 -0.93
C SER A 26 -10.63 9.01 -1.95
N SER A 27 -10.54 9.75 -3.05
CA SER A 27 -9.49 9.52 -4.04
C SER A 27 -8.11 9.64 -3.39
N THR A 28 -7.09 8.95 -3.94
CA THR A 28 -5.71 9.08 -3.44
C THR A 28 -5.27 10.54 -3.40
N LEU A 29 -5.67 11.34 -4.40
CA LEU A 29 -5.36 12.76 -4.48
C LEU A 29 -5.99 13.56 -3.33
N GLU A 30 -7.25 13.28 -3.01
CA GLU A 30 -7.96 13.91 -1.88
C GLU A 30 -7.37 13.47 -0.53
N GLN A 31 -6.75 12.29 -0.45
CA GLN A 31 -6.04 11.86 0.76
C GLN A 31 -4.70 12.58 0.90
N THR A 32 -3.92 12.68 -0.18
CA THR A 32 -2.61 13.35 -0.16
C THR A 32 -2.71 14.84 0.09
N SER A 33 -3.76 15.50 -0.43
CA SER A 33 -3.98 16.94 -0.22
C SER A 33 -4.31 17.34 1.21
N ARG A 34 -4.54 16.37 2.12
CA ARG A 34 -4.80 16.63 3.54
C ARG A 34 -3.52 16.81 4.36
N ILE A 35 -2.36 16.50 3.78
CA ILE A 35 -1.07 16.66 4.46
C ILE A 35 -0.69 18.15 4.42
N THR A 36 -0.60 18.79 5.60
CA THR A 36 -0.30 20.22 5.70
C THR A 36 1.16 20.51 5.36
N PRO A 37 1.52 21.73 4.94
CA PRO A 37 2.92 22.10 4.69
C PRO A 37 3.85 21.80 5.86
N GLU A 38 3.40 22.03 7.10
CA GLU A 38 4.17 21.72 8.31
C GLU A 38 4.39 20.22 8.48
N GLN A 39 3.38 19.40 8.20
CA GLN A 39 3.50 17.94 8.23
C GLN A 39 4.47 17.44 7.15
N ARG A 40 4.41 18.01 5.94
CA ARG A 40 5.36 17.67 4.85
C ARG A 40 6.79 17.98 5.27
N ALA A 41 7.02 19.16 5.85
CA ALA A 41 8.34 19.54 6.36
C ALA A 41 8.85 18.54 7.42
N ILE A 42 8.01 18.18 8.40
CA ILE A 42 8.37 17.20 9.44
C ILE A 42 8.70 15.84 8.82
N ILE A 43 7.89 15.35 7.88
CA ILE A 43 8.12 14.07 7.20
C ILE A 43 9.46 14.09 6.44
N THR A 44 9.72 15.15 5.68
CA THR A 44 10.95 15.31 4.91
C THR A 44 12.19 15.38 5.81
N ASP A 45 12.15 16.19 6.88
CA ASP A 45 13.29 16.35 7.78
C ASP A 45 13.56 15.08 8.60
N THR A 46 12.51 14.41 9.08
CA THR A 46 12.67 13.14 9.82
C THR A 46 13.15 12.01 8.93
N PHE A 47 12.71 11.96 7.68
CA PHE A 47 13.19 10.98 6.72
C PHE A 47 14.67 11.17 6.37
N ARG A 48 15.13 12.43 6.26
CA ARG A 48 16.55 12.72 6.02
C ARG A 48 17.46 12.02 7.03
N MET A 49 17.09 12.07 8.32
CA MET A 49 17.83 11.37 9.39
C MET A 49 17.79 9.84 9.21
N MET A 50 16.66 9.29 8.76
CA MET A 50 16.53 7.85 8.49
C MET A 50 17.32 7.41 7.25
N GLU A 51 17.51 8.30 6.27
CA GLU A 51 18.19 8.00 5.01
C GLU A 51 19.72 7.95 5.15
N GLU A 52 20.30 8.62 6.15
CA GLU A 52 21.76 8.66 6.37
C GLU A 52 22.42 7.26 6.40
N ASP A 53 21.75 6.27 7.02
CA ASP A 53 22.14 4.86 6.96
C ASP A 53 21.01 4.01 6.37
N SER A 54 20.55 4.41 5.18
CA SER A 54 19.40 3.83 4.48
C SER A 54 19.45 2.30 4.40
N ARG A 55 20.60 1.72 4.04
CA ARG A 55 20.73 0.25 3.95
C ARG A 55 20.54 -0.41 5.31
N ARG A 56 21.24 0.05 6.35
CA ARG A 56 21.14 -0.56 7.69
C ARG A 56 19.73 -0.38 8.26
N ASN A 57 19.15 0.81 8.10
CA ASN A 57 17.81 1.11 8.59
C ASN A 57 16.76 0.27 7.85
N GLY A 58 16.86 0.13 6.53
CA GLY A 58 16.00 -0.75 5.75
C GLY A 58 16.10 -2.22 6.18
N ILE A 59 17.31 -2.73 6.42
CA ILE A 59 17.52 -4.09 6.95
C ILE A 59 16.84 -4.25 8.31
N ASN A 60 17.06 -3.30 9.23
CA ASN A 60 16.49 -3.35 10.57
C ASN A 60 14.96 -3.32 10.55
N ILE A 61 14.35 -2.55 9.64
CA ILE A 61 12.89 -2.51 9.45
C ILE A 61 12.37 -3.90 9.09
N PHE A 62 12.97 -4.58 8.10
CA PHE A 62 12.51 -5.90 7.70
C PHE A 62 12.80 -6.99 8.74
N VAL A 63 13.96 -6.95 9.41
CA VAL A 63 14.24 -7.89 10.51
C VAL A 63 13.18 -7.74 11.60
N ARG A 64 12.82 -6.51 11.96
CA ARG A 64 11.75 -6.26 12.93
C ARG A 64 10.40 -6.77 12.41
N LEU A 65 10.04 -6.45 11.16
CA LEU A 65 8.79 -6.91 10.53
C LEU A 65 8.66 -8.44 10.58
N PHE A 66 9.72 -9.17 10.19
CA PHE A 66 9.70 -10.63 10.17
C PHE A 66 9.81 -11.26 11.57
N SER A 67 10.33 -10.53 12.56
CA SER A 67 10.27 -10.98 13.96
C SER A 67 8.86 -10.91 14.54
N GLU A 68 8.06 -9.92 14.12
CA GLU A 68 6.68 -9.72 14.58
C GLU A 68 5.67 -10.54 13.76
N PHE A 69 5.92 -10.68 12.45
CA PHE A 69 5.09 -11.43 11.51
C PHE A 69 5.94 -12.42 10.69
N PRO A 70 6.38 -13.56 11.26
CA PRO A 70 7.28 -14.50 10.58
C PRO A 70 6.75 -15.01 9.23
N ASN A 71 5.43 -15.17 9.13
CA ASN A 71 4.74 -15.61 7.91
C ASN A 71 4.83 -14.60 6.75
N TYR A 72 5.22 -13.34 6.99
CA TYR A 72 5.36 -12.37 5.91
C TYR A 72 6.58 -12.64 5.05
N LYS A 73 7.57 -13.41 5.53
CA LYS A 73 8.70 -13.86 4.70
C LYS A 73 8.24 -14.73 3.52
N ASP A 74 7.14 -15.47 3.70
CA ASP A 74 6.63 -16.41 2.69
C ASP A 74 5.99 -15.72 1.48
N ILE A 75 5.75 -14.41 1.57
CA ILE A 75 5.27 -13.58 0.45
C ILE A 75 6.28 -13.59 -0.71
N TRP A 76 7.57 -13.67 -0.38
CA TRP A 76 8.64 -13.51 -1.35
C TRP A 76 9.48 -14.80 -1.47
N PRO A 77 9.45 -15.48 -2.63
CA PRO A 77 10.18 -16.73 -2.83
C PRO A 77 11.69 -16.62 -2.56
N GLN A 78 12.30 -15.46 -2.76
CA GLN A 78 13.73 -15.27 -2.50
C GLN A 78 14.12 -15.36 -1.02
N PHE A 79 13.16 -15.33 -0.09
CA PHE A 79 13.43 -15.53 1.34
C PHE A 79 13.23 -16.98 1.79
N GLN A 80 12.79 -17.86 0.90
CA GLN A 80 12.59 -19.27 1.21
C GLN A 80 13.92 -19.94 1.58
N GLY A 81 13.92 -20.68 2.69
CA GLY A 81 15.10 -21.37 3.22
C GLY A 81 16.07 -20.49 4.00
N ILE A 82 15.84 -19.17 4.09
CA ILE A 82 16.65 -18.28 4.93
C ILE A 82 16.15 -18.36 6.37
N THR A 83 17.02 -18.80 7.28
CA THR A 83 16.71 -18.87 8.70
C THR A 83 16.74 -17.50 9.36
N ASP A 84 15.99 -17.30 10.43
CA ASP A 84 15.95 -16.01 11.15
C ASP A 84 17.34 -15.58 11.64
N SER A 85 18.15 -16.55 12.06
CA SER A 85 19.53 -16.30 12.50
C SER A 85 20.47 -15.81 11.40
N SER A 86 20.19 -16.12 10.13
CA SER A 86 21.01 -15.72 8.98
C SER A 86 20.44 -14.54 8.19
N LEU A 87 19.19 -14.17 8.47
CA LEU A 87 18.41 -13.18 7.74
C LEU A 87 19.09 -11.81 7.64
N MET A 88 19.64 -11.29 8.74
CA MET A 88 20.33 -9.98 8.76
C MET A 88 21.55 -9.93 7.82
N GLY A 89 22.19 -11.08 7.58
CA GLY A 89 23.35 -11.19 6.68
C GLY A 89 22.99 -11.58 5.24
N ALA A 90 21.72 -11.88 4.94
CA ALA A 90 21.31 -12.38 3.64
C ALA A 90 21.38 -11.29 2.56
N ALA A 91 21.99 -11.60 1.42
CA ALA A 91 22.13 -10.67 0.30
C ALA A 91 20.76 -10.30 -0.30
N GLU A 92 19.80 -11.24 -0.26
CA GLU A 92 18.42 -11.07 -0.68
C GLU A 92 17.73 -10.00 0.15
N LEU A 93 17.93 -10.01 1.47
CA LEU A 93 17.37 -9.01 2.37
C LEU A 93 17.97 -7.64 2.10
N HIS A 94 19.29 -7.56 1.90
CA HIS A 94 19.97 -6.29 1.64
C HIS A 94 19.45 -5.64 0.35
N LYS A 95 19.29 -6.42 -0.72
CA LYS A 95 18.70 -5.96 -1.98
C LYS A 95 17.26 -5.48 -1.77
N HIS A 96 16.47 -6.23 -1.02
CA HIS A 96 15.07 -5.87 -0.76
C HIS A 96 14.94 -4.59 0.07
N ALA A 97 15.79 -4.42 1.09
CA ALA A 97 15.90 -3.21 1.90
C ALA A 97 16.22 -1.97 1.05
N VAL A 98 17.15 -2.09 0.09
CA VAL A 98 17.47 -0.99 -0.84
C VAL A 98 16.26 -0.60 -1.69
N VAL A 99 15.55 -1.58 -2.27
CA VAL A 99 14.34 -1.32 -3.07
C VAL A 99 13.26 -0.63 -2.24
N TYR A 100 13.04 -1.10 -1.02
CA TYR A 100 12.08 -0.50 -0.09
C TYR A 100 12.42 0.95 0.25
N MET A 101 13.67 1.21 0.64
CA MET A 101 14.11 2.56 0.99
C MET A 101 14.07 3.51 -0.21
N HIS A 102 14.38 3.04 -1.42
CA HIS A 102 14.22 3.83 -2.64
C HIS A 102 12.74 4.17 -2.92
N GLY A 103 11.82 3.24 -2.62
CA GLY A 103 10.39 3.50 -2.69
C GLY A 103 9.96 4.61 -1.73
N LEU A 104 10.42 4.58 -0.48
CA LEU A 104 10.17 5.65 0.50
C LEU A 104 10.76 6.99 0.05
N HIS A 105 12.02 7.00 -0.41
CA HIS A 105 12.66 8.19 -0.96
C HIS A 105 11.83 8.78 -2.10
N THR A 106 11.32 7.95 -3.01
CA THR A 106 10.48 8.40 -4.14
C THR A 106 9.17 9.03 -3.66
N ILE A 107 8.49 8.43 -2.68
CA ILE A 107 7.27 9.00 -2.10
C ILE A 107 7.56 10.37 -1.49
N ILE A 108 8.60 10.47 -0.67
CA ILE A 108 8.92 11.67 0.11
C ILE A 108 9.48 12.77 -0.79
N GLY A 109 10.27 12.41 -1.81
CA GLY A 109 10.72 13.36 -2.83
C GLY A 109 9.58 13.92 -3.69
N SER A 110 8.43 13.25 -3.75
CA SER A 110 7.22 13.76 -4.40
C SER A 110 6.26 14.48 -3.46
N ILE A 111 6.61 14.63 -2.17
CA ILE A 111 5.65 15.05 -1.16
C ILE A 111 5.12 16.47 -1.39
N ASP A 112 5.81 17.37 -2.08
CA ASP A 112 5.30 18.74 -2.28
C ASP A 112 4.35 18.89 -3.48
N ASP A 113 4.16 17.83 -4.27
CA ASP A 113 3.23 17.78 -5.40
C ASP A 113 2.22 16.65 -5.21
N ASP A 114 0.98 17.00 -4.87
CA ASP A 114 -0.08 16.01 -4.60
C ASP A 114 -0.40 15.10 -5.79
N HIS A 115 -0.25 15.59 -7.02
CA HIS A 115 -0.53 14.78 -8.21
C HIS A 115 0.56 13.72 -8.41
N THR A 116 1.82 14.14 -8.29
CA THR A 116 3.00 13.27 -8.37
C THR A 116 3.00 12.29 -7.20
N LEU A 117 2.75 12.74 -5.98
CA LEU A 117 2.64 11.90 -4.78
C LEU A 117 1.56 10.82 -4.95
N ALA A 118 0.37 11.23 -5.38
CA ALA A 118 -0.72 10.29 -5.61
C ALA A 118 -0.39 9.28 -6.73
N GLU A 119 0.37 9.67 -7.75
CA GLU A 119 0.84 8.76 -8.79
C GLU A 119 1.86 7.74 -8.24
N GLN A 120 2.86 8.19 -7.47
CA GLN A 120 3.87 7.30 -6.87
C GLN A 120 3.23 6.31 -5.90
N LEU A 121 2.31 6.75 -5.05
CA LEU A 121 1.56 5.88 -4.13
C LEU A 121 0.76 4.81 -4.89
N ARG A 122 0.13 5.15 -6.02
CA ARG A 122 -0.59 4.18 -6.85
C ARG A 122 0.35 3.16 -7.48
N LYS A 123 1.50 3.60 -8.02
CA LYS A 123 2.53 2.71 -8.59
C LYS A 123 3.03 1.71 -7.55
N ILE A 124 3.31 2.19 -6.34
CA ILE A 124 3.76 1.36 -5.22
C ILE A 124 2.65 0.40 -4.78
N ALA A 125 1.40 0.86 -4.65
CA ALA A 125 0.27 0.00 -4.31
C ALA A 125 0.06 -1.12 -5.35
N GLN A 126 0.18 -0.81 -6.64
CA GLN A 126 0.13 -1.82 -7.70
C GLN A 126 1.26 -2.85 -7.58
N ALA A 127 2.47 -2.43 -7.23
CA ALA A 127 3.59 -3.33 -6.95
C ALA A 127 3.29 -4.30 -5.80
N HIS A 128 2.73 -3.79 -4.71
CA HIS A 128 2.31 -4.60 -3.56
C HIS A 128 1.25 -5.64 -3.95
N LEU A 129 0.23 -5.22 -4.72
CA LEU A 129 -0.82 -6.12 -5.19
C LEU A 129 -0.28 -7.26 -6.06
N ARG A 130 0.72 -7.01 -6.92
CA ARG A 130 1.35 -8.08 -7.74
C ARG A 130 1.99 -9.17 -6.89
N TRP A 131 2.52 -8.83 -5.73
CA TRP A 131 3.12 -9.77 -4.78
C TRP A 131 2.11 -10.35 -3.78
N GLY A 132 0.82 -10.06 -3.93
CA GLY A 132 -0.19 -10.49 -2.96
C GLY A 132 -0.14 -9.75 -1.63
N VAL A 133 0.64 -8.65 -1.54
CA VAL A 133 0.66 -7.78 -0.37
C VAL A 133 -0.63 -6.96 -0.35
N ARG A 134 -1.46 -7.26 0.64
CA ARG A 134 -2.77 -6.64 0.89
C ARG A 134 -2.68 -5.59 1.98
N LYS A 135 -3.74 -4.78 2.10
CA LYS A 135 -3.89 -3.70 3.09
C LYS A 135 -3.44 -4.09 4.51
N PHE A 136 -3.85 -5.25 5.02
CA PHE A 136 -3.51 -5.70 6.37
C PHE A 136 -2.02 -5.99 6.62
N HIS A 137 -1.19 -6.07 5.57
CA HIS A 137 0.26 -6.22 5.74
C HIS A 137 0.98 -4.88 5.94
N VAL A 138 0.32 -3.77 5.61
CA VAL A 138 0.92 -2.42 5.57
C VAL A 138 0.30 -1.48 6.62
N GLN A 139 -0.78 -1.93 7.29
CA GLN A 139 -1.53 -1.15 8.27
C GLN A 139 -1.06 -1.36 9.70
#